data_AF-A0A835X0Q6-F1
#
_entry.id   AF-A0A835X0Q6-F1
#
_cell.length_a   1.000
_cell.length_b   1.000
_cell.length_c   1.000
_cell.angle_alpha   90.00
_cell.angle_beta   90.00
_cell.angle_gamma   90.00
#
_symmetry.space_group_name_H-M   'P 1'
#
loop_
_entity.id
_entity.type
_entity.pdbx_description
1 polymer ?
#
loop_
_entity_poly.entity_id
_entity_poly.type
_entity_poly.pdbx_seq_one_letter_code
_entity_poly.pdbx_strand_id
1 'polypeptide(L)'
;MTLLDLTLTISEKLPTFPGSPKPQFIPWNKIKSDGYNLELLFLSSHTGTHIDAPFHFIDKGKKIHDISANRLVGTATLIKKRKKPNQSITRSDIINFEKKHGKIPKDAIVIFSTGWNKNLEKKFYFEKIQASLYLQLNI
;
A
#
# COMPACT_ATOMS: atom_id res chain seq x y z
N MET A 1 -15.71 3.26 -19.00
CA MET A 1 -15.11 2.81 -17.73
C MET A 1 -13.91 3.70 -17.43
N THR A 2 -13.75 4.19 -16.21
CA THR A 2 -12.64 5.07 -15.82
C THR A 2 -11.67 4.29 -14.95
N LEU A 3 -10.38 4.34 -15.28
CA LEU A 3 -9.33 3.76 -14.44
C LEU A 3 -8.84 4.82 -13.44
N LEU A 4 -8.74 4.44 -12.17
CA LEU A 4 -8.19 5.29 -11.11
C LEU A 4 -6.88 4.68 -10.63
N ASP A 5 -5.80 5.44 -10.75
CA ASP A 5 -4.51 5.05 -10.19
C ASP A 5 -4.48 5.39 -8.69
N LEU A 6 -4.19 4.36 -7.88
CA LEU A 6 -4.07 4.45 -6.42
C LEU A 6 -2.61 4.29 -5.96
N THR A 7 -1.65 4.35 -6.88
CA THR A 7 -0.23 4.17 -6.57
C THR A 7 0.50 5.49 -6.32
N LEU A 8 1.52 5.42 -5.45
CA LEU A 8 2.48 6.48 -5.27
C LEU A 8 3.64 6.29 -6.25
N THR A 9 4.08 7.38 -6.90
CA THR A 9 5.29 7.36 -7.71
C THR A 9 6.52 7.07 -6.84
N ILE A 10 7.24 6.00 -7.16
CA ILE A 10 8.50 5.68 -6.49
C ILE A 10 9.57 6.65 -6.98
N SER A 11 10.24 7.32 -6.04
CA SER A 11 11.33 8.24 -6.29
C SER A 11 12.22 8.34 -5.05
N GLU A 12 13.40 8.93 -5.19
CA GLU A 12 14.31 9.18 -4.05
C GLU A 12 13.71 10.11 -2.98
N LYS A 13 12.68 10.89 -3.35
CA LYS A 13 11.95 11.79 -2.45
C LYS A 13 10.81 11.11 -1.71
N LEU A 14 10.44 9.89 -2.13
CA LEU A 14 9.35 9.16 -1.50
C LEU A 14 9.72 8.88 -0.02
N PRO A 15 8.86 9.27 0.93
CA PRO A 15 9.10 8.98 2.35
C PRO A 15 9.15 7.45 2.56
N THR A 16 10.18 6.96 3.24
CA THR A 16 10.31 5.55 3.65
C THR A 16 10.21 5.41 5.15
N PHE A 17 9.76 4.22 5.59
CA PHE A 17 9.65 3.92 7.01
C PHE A 17 10.99 4.18 7.72
N PRO A 18 11.00 4.80 8.92
CA PRO A 18 12.24 5.10 9.63
C PRO A 18 13.15 3.88 9.78
N GLY A 19 14.40 4.01 9.32
CA GLY A 19 15.39 2.92 9.31
C GLY A 19 15.36 2.01 8.09
N SER A 20 14.35 2.10 7.21
CA SER A 20 14.36 1.39 5.92
C SER A 20 15.27 2.07 4.89
N PRO A 21 15.83 1.31 3.93
CA PRO A 21 16.59 1.91 2.84
C PRO A 21 15.71 2.86 2.02
N LYS A 22 16.31 3.96 1.56
CA LYS A 22 15.66 4.86 0.59
C LYS A 22 15.72 4.24 -0.81
N PRO A 23 14.73 4.52 -1.68
CA PRO A 23 14.83 4.13 -3.08
C PRO A 23 16.08 4.72 -3.72
N GLN A 24 16.85 3.89 -4.41
CA GLN A 24 17.97 4.35 -5.23
C GLN A 24 17.80 3.88 -6.67
N PHE A 25 18.10 4.78 -7.59
CA PHE A 25 18.08 4.57 -9.03
C PHE A 25 19.52 4.75 -9.51
N ILE A 26 20.15 3.66 -9.93
CA ILE A 26 21.58 3.65 -10.25
C ILE A 26 21.71 3.46 -11.76
N PRO A 27 22.07 4.50 -12.54
CA PRO A 27 22.29 4.36 -13.97
C PRO A 27 23.38 3.34 -14.26
N TRP A 28 23.08 2.36 -15.11
CA TRP A 28 23.99 1.27 -15.49
C TRP A 28 24.46 1.39 -16.94
N ASN A 29 23.54 1.60 -17.88
CA ASN A 29 23.86 1.89 -19.29
C ASN A 29 23.22 3.19 -19.75
N LYS A 30 23.81 3.81 -20.77
CA LYS A 30 23.29 5.03 -21.39
C LYS A 30 23.13 4.83 -22.88
N ILE A 31 22.04 5.33 -23.46
CA ILE A 31 21.76 5.20 -24.91
C ILE A 31 22.96 5.62 -25.76
N LYS A 32 23.65 6.70 -25.39
CA LYS A 32 24.79 7.23 -26.16
C LYS A 32 25.95 6.24 -26.30
N SER A 33 26.22 5.43 -25.27
CA SER A 33 27.34 4.47 -25.25
C SER A 33 26.91 3.06 -25.61
N ASP A 34 25.71 2.67 -25.19
CA ASP A 34 25.28 1.26 -25.15
C ASP A 34 24.08 0.96 -26.05
N GLY A 35 23.43 1.99 -26.62
CA GLY A 35 22.24 1.85 -27.45
C GLY A 35 20.92 1.71 -26.66
N TYR A 36 20.95 1.64 -25.33
CA TYR A 36 19.78 1.62 -24.45
C TYR A 36 20.08 2.28 -23.10
N ASN A 37 19.02 2.67 -22.37
CA ASN A 37 19.14 3.10 -20.98
C ASN A 37 18.76 1.92 -20.07
N LEU A 38 19.54 1.72 -19.01
CA LEU A 38 19.25 0.73 -17.99
C LEU A 38 19.63 1.32 -16.64
N GLU A 39 18.80 1.10 -15.64
CA GLU A 39 19.05 1.49 -14.26
C GLU A 39 18.84 0.29 -13.33
N LEU A 40 19.68 0.17 -12.31
CA LEU A 40 19.43 -0.74 -11.19
C LEU A 40 18.54 -0.04 -10.18
N LEU A 41 17.57 -0.78 -9.66
CA LEU A 41 16.65 -0.31 -8.61
C LEU A 41 17.01 -0.99 -7.30
N PHE A 42 17.35 -0.20 -6.28
CA PHE A 42 17.50 -0.68 -4.91
C PHE A 42 16.33 -0.17 -4.07
N LEU A 43 15.45 -1.09 -3.67
CA LEU A 43 14.18 -0.80 -3.01
C LEU A 43 13.96 -1.74 -1.81
N SER A 44 13.21 -1.28 -0.81
CA SER A 44 12.60 -2.17 0.19
C SER A 44 11.34 -2.79 -0.41
N SER A 45 10.97 -4.00 0.02
CA SER A 45 9.67 -4.60 -0.31
C SER A 45 8.48 -3.79 0.18
N HIS A 46 8.70 -2.89 1.15
CA HIS A 46 7.70 -2.00 1.73
C HIS A 46 7.83 -0.54 1.24
N THR A 47 8.44 -0.33 0.07
CA THR A 47 8.54 1.00 -0.55
C THR A 47 7.24 1.36 -1.28
N GLY A 48 6.64 2.50 -0.91
CA GLY A 48 5.48 3.07 -1.62
C GLY A 48 4.20 2.25 -1.47
N THR A 49 3.37 2.24 -2.52
CA THR A 49 2.17 1.39 -2.56
C THR A 49 2.59 -0.06 -2.78
N HIS A 50 2.37 -0.92 -1.79
CA HIS A 50 2.84 -2.30 -1.79
C HIS A 50 1.81 -3.27 -1.18
N ILE A 51 2.13 -4.56 -1.18
CA ILE A 51 1.34 -5.65 -0.59
C ILE A 51 2.24 -6.41 0.38
N ASP A 52 1.74 -6.67 1.57
CA ASP A 52 2.40 -7.54 2.54
C ASP A 52 1.99 -9.01 2.33
N ALA A 53 2.99 -9.88 2.27
CA ALA A 53 2.78 -11.32 2.36
C ALA A 53 2.81 -11.78 3.83
N PRO A 54 2.14 -12.88 4.21
CA PRO A 54 2.18 -13.41 5.58
C PRO A 54 3.60 -13.59 6.14
N PHE A 55 4.56 -13.95 5.28
CA PHE A 55 5.98 -14.06 5.64
C PHE A 55 6.56 -12.80 6.30
N HIS A 56 5.98 -11.62 6.09
CA HIS A 56 6.44 -10.38 6.72
C HIS A 56 6.38 -10.43 8.26
N PHE A 57 5.41 -11.15 8.84
CA PHE A 57 5.24 -11.26 10.30
C PHE A 57 5.21 -12.70 10.81
N ILE A 58 5.11 -13.69 9.92
CA ILE A 58 5.00 -15.11 10.27
C ILE A 58 6.15 -15.83 9.58
N ASP A 59 7.12 -16.34 10.34
CA ASP A 59 8.35 -16.95 9.82
C ASP A 59 8.09 -18.08 8.81
N LYS A 60 7.06 -18.89 9.04
CA LYS A 60 6.61 -19.96 8.11
C LYS A 60 5.43 -19.54 7.23
N GLY A 61 5.17 -18.23 7.13
CA GLY A 61 4.10 -17.66 6.34
C GLY A 61 4.40 -17.76 4.84
N LYS A 62 3.33 -17.73 4.03
CA LYS A 62 3.44 -17.68 2.56
C LYS A 62 4.25 -16.47 2.13
N LYS A 63 5.15 -16.67 1.17
CA LYS A 63 5.89 -15.57 0.51
C LYS A 63 5.03 -14.95 -0.59
N ILE A 64 5.45 -13.80 -1.09
CA ILE A 64 4.65 -13.05 -2.08
C ILE A 64 4.36 -13.85 -3.36
N HIS A 65 5.32 -14.65 -3.83
CA HIS A 65 5.15 -15.51 -5.01
C HIS A 65 4.23 -16.72 -4.78
N ASP A 66 3.91 -17.04 -3.53
CA ASP A 66 2.96 -18.12 -3.17
C ASP A 66 1.51 -17.62 -3.11
N ILE A 67 1.28 -16.31 -3.24
CA ILE A 67 -0.05 -15.71 -3.22
C ILE A 67 -0.70 -15.85 -4.59
N SER A 68 -1.86 -16.52 -4.64
CA SER A 68 -2.64 -16.65 -5.87
C SER A 68 -3.03 -15.29 -6.44
N ALA A 69 -2.78 -15.09 -7.74
CA ALA A 69 -3.13 -13.87 -8.47
C ALA A 69 -4.64 -13.55 -8.42
N ASN A 70 -5.50 -14.57 -8.26
CA ASN A 70 -6.95 -14.38 -8.12
C ASN A 70 -7.32 -13.58 -6.86
N ARG A 71 -6.43 -13.49 -5.86
CA ARG A 71 -6.63 -12.63 -4.68
C ARG A 71 -6.31 -11.17 -4.96
N LEU A 72 -5.65 -10.85 -6.07
CA LEU A 72 -5.18 -9.50 -6.40
C LEU A 72 -6.15 -8.73 -7.30
N VAL A 73 -7.18 -9.41 -7.82
CA VAL A 73 -8.19 -8.84 -8.71
C VAL A 73 -9.57 -9.22 -8.20
N GLY A 74 -10.41 -8.23 -7.93
CA GLY A 74 -11.76 -8.49 -7.44
C GLY A 74 -12.55 -7.21 -7.22
N THR A 75 -13.81 -7.38 -6.80
CA THR A 75 -14.67 -6.26 -6.43
C THR A 75 -14.12 -5.58 -5.18
N ALA A 76 -13.92 -4.27 -5.25
CA ALA A 76 -13.48 -3.47 -4.12
C ALA A 76 -14.64 -2.72 -3.46
N THR A 77 -14.68 -2.72 -2.12
CA THR A 77 -15.56 -1.87 -1.31
C THR A 77 -14.76 -0.74 -0.68
N LEU A 78 -15.09 0.50 -1.04
CA LEU A 78 -14.43 1.69 -0.51
C LEU A 78 -15.16 2.22 0.72
N ILE A 79 -14.49 2.18 1.88
CA ILE A 79 -14.98 2.77 3.12
C ILE A 79 -14.24 4.09 3.36
N LYS A 80 -14.93 5.21 3.14
CA LYS A 80 -14.40 6.55 3.43
C LYS A 80 -14.55 6.86 4.92
N LYS A 81 -13.46 6.78 5.67
CA LYS A 81 -13.44 7.05 7.11
C LYS A 81 -12.23 7.86 7.52
N ARG A 82 -12.39 9.19 7.60
CA ARG A 82 -11.32 10.07 8.10
C ARG A 82 -11.00 9.73 9.55
N LYS A 83 -9.71 9.70 9.88
CA LYS A 83 -9.19 9.39 11.21
C LYS A 83 -8.21 10.47 11.65
N LYS A 84 -8.18 10.79 12.95
CA LYS A 84 -7.16 11.65 13.56
C LYS A 84 -5.88 10.86 13.85
N PRO A 85 -4.67 11.46 13.79
CA PRO A 85 -3.42 10.75 14.08
C PRO A 85 -3.54 9.80 15.29
N ASN A 86 -3.02 8.57 15.19
CA ASN A 86 -3.13 7.50 16.21
C ASN A 86 -4.55 6.99 16.51
N GLN A 87 -5.55 7.33 15.69
CA GLN A 87 -6.90 6.79 15.82
C GLN A 87 -7.07 5.54 14.96
N SER A 88 -7.37 4.41 15.61
CA SER A 88 -7.62 3.14 14.93
C SER A 88 -8.92 3.14 14.13
N ILE A 89 -8.94 2.36 13.05
CA ILE A 89 -10.17 1.87 12.41
C ILE A 89 -10.71 0.75 13.27
N THR A 90 -12.01 0.79 13.59
CA THR A 90 -12.61 -0.18 14.51
C THR A 90 -13.68 -1.00 13.82
N ARG A 91 -14.05 -2.13 14.44
CA ARG A 91 -15.18 -2.96 13.98
C ARG A 91 -16.46 -2.15 13.82
N SER A 92 -16.70 -1.17 14.68
CA SER A 92 -17.87 -0.29 14.60
C SER A 92 -17.89 0.55 13.33
N ASP A 93 -16.74 0.90 12.75
CA ASP A 93 -16.71 1.61 11.46
C ASP A 93 -17.25 0.74 10.32
N ILE A 94 -16.94 -0.56 10.34
CA ILE A 94 -17.42 -1.54 9.36
C ILE A 94 -18.91 -1.79 9.54
N ILE A 95 -19.35 -2.07 10.78
CA ILE A 95 -20.78 -2.32 11.08
C ILE A 95 -21.64 -1.11 10.67
N ASN A 96 -21.19 0.11 10.96
CA ASN A 96 -21.93 1.32 10.59
C ASN A 96 -21.95 1.55 9.08
N PHE A 97 -20.88 1.19 8.37
CA PHE A 97 -20.86 1.20 6.91
C PHE A 97 -21.89 0.20 6.35
N GLU A 98 -21.90 -1.04 6.84
CA GLU A 98 -22.81 -2.07 6.35
C GLU A 98 -24.28 -1.76 6.64
N LYS A 99 -24.59 -1.19 7.82
CA LYS A 99 -25.94 -0.72 8.14
C LYS A 99 -26.47 0.32 7.14
N LYS A 100 -25.59 1.15 6.59
CA LYS A 100 -25.95 2.24 5.67
C LYS A 100 -25.91 1.82 4.20
N HIS A 101 -24.98 0.94 3.83
CA HIS A 101 -24.65 0.63 2.44
C HIS A 101 -24.93 -0.82 2.03
N GLY A 102 -25.42 -1.65 2.96
CA GLY A 102 -25.56 -3.09 2.76
C GLY A 102 -24.30 -3.86 3.16
N LYS A 103 -24.42 -5.18 3.30
CA LYS A 103 -23.30 -6.05 3.67
C LYS A 103 -22.17 -5.97 2.65
N ILE A 104 -20.93 -6.00 3.13
CA ILE A 104 -19.76 -6.12 2.26
C ILE A 104 -19.82 -7.50 1.60
N PRO A 105 -19.67 -7.60 0.26
CA PRO A 105 -19.67 -8.88 -0.41
C PRO A 105 -18.56 -9.80 0.10
N LYS A 106 -18.83 -11.10 0.11
CA LYS A 106 -17.81 -12.11 0.40
C LYS A 106 -16.65 -11.96 -0.60
N ASP A 107 -15.43 -12.12 -0.11
CA ASP A 107 -14.18 -12.04 -0.90
C ASP A 107 -13.90 -10.67 -1.53
N ALA A 108 -14.65 -9.63 -1.14
CA ALA A 108 -14.38 -8.26 -1.58
C ALA A 108 -13.08 -7.71 -1.01
N ILE A 109 -12.38 -6.92 -1.82
CA ILE A 109 -11.24 -6.12 -1.38
C ILE A 109 -11.77 -4.91 -0.62
N VAL A 110 -11.49 -4.80 0.68
CA VAL A 110 -11.90 -3.63 1.46
C VAL A 110 -10.80 -2.58 1.45
N ILE A 111 -11.14 -1.37 1.00
CA ILE A 111 -10.21 -0.24 0.95
C ILE A 111 -10.69 0.83 1.93
N PHE A 112 -9.86 1.17 2.91
CA PHE A 112 -10.14 2.29 3.81
C PHE A 112 -9.49 3.59 3.33
N SER A 113 -10.30 4.58 2.98
CA SER A 113 -9.83 5.92 2.65
C SER A 113 -9.88 6.81 3.89
N THR A 114 -8.72 6.96 4.55
CA THR A 114 -8.55 7.78 5.77
C THR A 114 -8.17 9.23 5.48
N GLY A 115 -7.69 9.51 4.27
CA GLY A 115 -7.11 10.80 3.88
C GLY A 115 -5.68 11.03 4.38
N TRP A 116 -5.03 10.01 4.96
CA TRP A 116 -3.67 10.12 5.51
C TRP A 116 -2.60 10.41 4.45
N ASN A 117 -2.84 10.04 3.19
CA ASN A 117 -1.95 10.32 2.06
C ASN A 117 -1.64 11.81 1.88
N LYS A 118 -2.49 12.73 2.37
CA LYS A 118 -2.22 14.17 2.36
C LYS A 118 -1.04 14.59 3.26
N ASN A 119 -0.58 13.69 4.14
CA ASN A 119 0.49 13.95 5.09
C ASN A 119 1.84 13.37 4.65
N LEU A 120 1.98 12.81 3.44
CA LEU A 120 3.20 12.10 2.98
C LEU A 120 4.50 12.87 3.25
N GLU A 121 4.50 14.18 3.01
CA GLU A 121 5.69 15.03 3.18
C GLU A 121 5.90 15.54 4.62
N LYS A 122 5.02 15.19 5.56
CA LYS A 122 5.09 15.66 6.93
C LYS A 122 5.99 14.74 7.75
N LYS A 123 6.85 15.32 8.60
CA LYS A 123 7.76 14.57 9.50
C LYS A 123 7.04 13.50 10.33
N PHE A 124 5.82 13.83 10.79
CA PHE A 124 5.01 12.92 11.62
C PHE A 124 4.32 11.78 10.84
N TYR A 125 4.51 11.66 9.52
CA TYR A 125 3.79 10.71 8.67
C TYR A 125 3.91 9.27 9.18
N PHE A 126 5.11 8.86 9.62
CA PHE A 126 5.37 7.54 10.20
C PHE A 126 5.31 7.50 11.74
N GLU A 127 5.50 8.63 12.41
CA GLU A 127 5.52 8.70 13.88
C GLU A 127 4.12 8.54 14.50
N LYS A 128 3.09 8.94 13.76
CA LYS A 128 1.70 8.86 14.19
C LYS A 128 0.98 7.78 13.39
N ILE A 129 1.21 6.54 13.79
CA ILE A 129 0.72 5.35 13.07
C ILE A 129 -0.80 5.46 12.87
N GLN A 130 -1.17 5.64 11.62
CA GLN A 130 -2.46 5.23 11.10
C GLN A 130 -2.20 4.23 10.00
N ALA A 131 -3.09 3.24 9.88
CA ALA A 131 -3.19 2.43 8.69
C ALA A 131 -3.44 3.33 7.46
N SER A 132 -2.36 3.70 6.77
CA SER A 132 -2.43 4.45 5.52
C SER A 132 -2.66 3.44 4.41
N LEU A 133 -3.94 3.21 4.12
CA LEU A 133 -4.42 2.25 3.12
C LEU A 133 -4.10 0.78 3.49
N TYR A 134 -4.84 0.22 4.45
CA TYR A 134 -4.82 -1.23 4.67
C TYR A 134 -5.72 -1.88 3.61
N LEU A 135 -5.13 -2.52 2.60
CA LEU A 135 -5.84 -3.57 1.84
C LEU A 135 -5.76 -4.84 2.70
N GLN A 136 -6.83 -5.12 3.45
CA GLN A 136 -6.94 -6.42 4.11
C GLN A 136 -7.53 -7.41 3.11
N LEU A 137 -6.67 -8.15 2.41
CA LEU A 137 -7.07 -9.37 1.73
C LEU A 137 -7.28 -10.43 2.81
N ASN A 138 -8.52 -10.87 3.06
CA ASN A 138 -8.83 -11.92 4.03
C ASN A 138 -7.93 -13.15 3.78
N ILE A 139 -6.91 -13.36 4.63
CA ILE A 139 -6.03 -14.54 4.63
C ILE A 139 -6.76 -15.67 5.34
#